data_AF-A0A0P7WGT1-F1
#
_entry.id   AF-A0A0P7WGT1-F1
#
_cell.length_a   1.000
_cell.length_b   1.000
_cell.length_c   1.000
_cell.angle_alpha   90.00
_cell.angle_beta   90.00
_cell.angle_gamma   90.00
#
_symmetry.space_group_name_H-M   'P 1'
#
loop_
_entity.id
_entity.type
_entity.pdbx_description
1 polymer ?
#
loop_
_entity_poly.entity_id
_entity_poly.type
_entity_poly.pdbx_seq_one_letter_code
_entity_poly.pdbx_strand_id
1 'polypeptide(L)'
;MKSITRSAFYKKNIEPVLIKLAPMQYLLLRYKSPLAEWAWFDSLKKGRPVNREGSSIPWFTYSFLDAFADRIPPEATVFEFGAGMSTRWWAERVQSVTSVEHVQEWYESLQPELPENARILLRNLTESEYAASIAESGNPYDIVIIDGRMRVVCTHYALQSLSHRGVIIFDNSERPQYRPALDMLTQAGFRSLRFTGFIPQDFMGSETTVFYRDGNCLNI
;
A
#
# COMPACT_ATOMS: atom_id res chain seq x y z
N MET A 1 -30.47 2.69 10.94
CA MET A 1 -30.30 3.78 9.94
C MET A 1 -29.76 3.32 8.58
N LYS A 2 -28.72 2.49 8.48
CA LYS A 2 -28.17 2.03 7.17
C LYS A 2 -29.18 1.25 6.30
N SER A 3 -30.08 0.44 6.88
CA SER A 3 -31.05 -0.34 6.09
C SER A 3 -32.16 0.51 5.46
N ILE A 4 -32.66 1.52 6.17
CA ILE A 4 -33.70 2.43 5.65
C ILE A 4 -33.20 3.19 4.42
N THR A 5 -31.95 3.66 4.45
CA THR A 5 -31.41 4.44 3.33
C THR A 5 -30.89 3.60 2.17
N ARG A 6 -30.93 2.27 2.29
CA ARG A 6 -30.75 1.34 1.17
C ARG A 6 -32.08 0.83 0.60
N SER A 7 -33.22 1.14 1.24
CA SER A 7 -34.54 0.72 0.76
C SER A 7 -34.92 1.36 -0.57
N ALA A 8 -35.69 0.64 -1.39
CA ALA A 8 -36.19 1.13 -2.66
C ALA A 8 -37.02 2.41 -2.49
N PHE A 9 -37.83 2.50 -1.43
CA PHE A 9 -38.64 3.67 -1.13
C PHE A 9 -37.78 4.92 -0.87
N TYR A 10 -36.75 4.81 -0.02
CA TYR A 10 -35.86 5.93 0.28
C TYR A 10 -35.12 6.41 -0.97
N LYS A 11 -34.52 5.48 -1.73
CA LYS A 11 -33.78 5.79 -2.95
C LYS A 11 -34.66 6.46 -4.02
N LYS A 12 -35.93 6.03 -4.12
CA LYS A 12 -36.85 6.56 -5.13
C LYS A 12 -37.46 7.91 -4.73
N ASN A 13 -37.84 8.08 -3.47
CA ASN A 13 -38.72 9.19 -3.08
C ASN A 13 -38.03 10.25 -2.19
N ILE A 14 -36.98 9.89 -1.45
CA ILE A 14 -36.39 10.76 -0.41
C ILE A 14 -35.00 11.25 -0.83
N GLU A 15 -34.12 10.34 -1.26
CA GLU A 15 -32.74 10.64 -1.63
C GLU A 15 -32.59 11.71 -2.73
N PRO A 16 -33.38 11.71 -3.82
CA PRO A 16 -33.23 12.70 -4.89
C PRO A 16 -33.55 14.14 -4.46
N VAL A 17 -34.35 14.31 -3.40
CA VAL A 17 -34.68 15.62 -2.83
C VAL A 17 -33.58 16.03 -1.85
N LEU A 18 -33.20 15.14 -0.93
CA LEU A 18 -32.19 15.45 0.09
C LEU A 18 -30.82 15.73 -0.50
N ILE A 19 -30.39 15.00 -1.54
CA ILE A 19 -29.07 15.18 -2.13
C ILE A 19 -28.90 16.54 -2.82
N LYS A 20 -29.97 17.28 -3.10
CA LYS A 20 -29.85 18.66 -3.64
C LYS A 20 -29.41 19.67 -2.59
N LEU A 21 -29.48 19.32 -1.30
CA LEU A 21 -29.04 20.17 -0.21
C LEU A 21 -27.56 19.90 0.08
N ALA A 22 -26.69 20.87 -0.15
CA ALA A 22 -25.25 20.73 0.06
C ALA A 22 -24.85 20.19 1.46
N PRO A 23 -25.48 20.61 2.58
CA PRO A 23 -25.19 20.02 3.89
C PRO A 23 -25.50 18.53 3.96
N MET A 24 -26.56 18.08 3.27
CA MET A 24 -26.92 16.67 3.22
C MET A 24 -25.93 15.86 2.40
N GLN A 25 -25.40 16.40 1.29
CA GLN A 25 -24.33 15.75 0.53
C GLN A 25 -23.11 15.50 1.42
N TYR A 26 -22.69 16.51 2.19
CA TYR A 26 -21.57 16.39 3.13
C TYR A 26 -21.86 15.35 4.23
N LEU A 27 -23.05 15.35 4.82
CA LEU A 27 -23.44 14.36 5.83
C LEU A 27 -23.46 12.93 5.27
N LEU A 28 -23.97 12.74 4.05
CA LEU A 28 -23.94 11.44 3.39
C LEU A 28 -22.50 10.97 3.14
N LEU A 29 -21.63 11.87 2.67
CA LEU A 29 -20.21 11.57 2.50
C LEU A 29 -19.55 11.21 3.84
N ARG A 30 -19.78 11.98 4.89
CA ARG A 30 -19.14 11.81 6.20
C ARG A 30 -19.61 10.57 6.98
N TYR A 31 -20.85 10.12 6.77
CA TYR A 31 -21.44 9.06 7.61
C TYR A 31 -21.86 7.80 6.86
N LYS A 32 -21.92 7.83 5.52
CA LYS A 32 -22.44 6.70 4.73
C LYS A 32 -21.59 6.30 3.53
N SER A 33 -20.51 7.02 3.24
CA SER A 33 -19.63 6.66 2.13
C SER A 33 -18.59 5.61 2.52
N PRO A 34 -18.02 4.88 1.54
CA PRO A 34 -16.83 4.07 1.77
C PRO A 34 -15.67 4.85 2.40
N LEU A 35 -15.50 6.14 2.10
CA LEU A 35 -14.45 6.96 2.73
C LEU A 35 -14.64 7.11 4.24
N ALA A 36 -15.89 7.15 4.72
CA ALA A 36 -16.18 7.12 6.14
C ALA A 36 -15.94 5.72 6.73
N GLU A 37 -16.32 4.66 6.01
CA GLU A 37 -16.14 3.28 6.47
C GLU A 37 -14.68 2.84 6.50
N TRP A 38 -13.87 3.30 5.56
CA TRP A 38 -12.43 3.07 5.45
C TRP A 38 -11.58 4.05 6.28
N ALA A 39 -12.22 4.85 7.15
CA ALA A 39 -11.55 5.79 8.05
C ALA A 39 -10.65 6.83 7.36
N TRP A 40 -11.00 7.26 6.14
CA TRP A 40 -10.25 8.27 5.41
C TRP A 40 -10.27 9.63 6.12
N PHE A 41 -11.42 10.04 6.66
CA PHE A 41 -11.54 11.28 7.45
C PHE A 41 -10.73 11.24 8.75
N ASP A 42 -10.68 10.08 9.41
CA ASP A 42 -9.88 9.90 10.62
C ASP A 42 -8.40 9.91 10.31
N SER A 43 -8.00 9.33 9.18
CA SER A 43 -6.62 9.38 8.67
C SER A 43 -6.16 10.83 8.47
N LEU A 44 -6.98 11.64 7.79
CA LEU A 44 -6.71 13.08 7.62
C LEU A 44 -6.56 13.81 8.95
N LYS A 45 -7.50 13.59 9.89
CA LYS A 45 -7.49 14.26 11.19
C LYS A 45 -6.27 13.88 12.03
N LYS A 46 -5.85 12.62 11.96
CA LYS A 46 -4.71 12.10 12.73
C LYS A 46 -3.36 12.37 12.07
N GLY A 47 -3.32 12.77 10.80
CA GLY A 47 -2.08 12.93 10.05
C GLY A 47 -1.31 11.62 9.87
N ARG A 48 -2.01 10.47 9.88
CA ARG A 48 -1.45 9.15 9.58
C ARG A 48 -2.51 8.20 9.02
N PRO A 49 -2.15 7.22 8.18
CA PRO A 49 -3.12 6.26 7.66
C PRO A 49 -3.65 5.35 8.77
N VAL A 50 -4.98 5.24 8.88
CA VAL A 50 -5.63 4.32 9.82
C VAL A 50 -6.82 3.61 9.18
N ASN A 51 -7.12 2.41 9.68
CA ASN A 51 -8.40 1.76 9.44
C ASN A 51 -9.47 2.23 10.45
N ARG A 52 -10.64 1.61 10.37
CA ARG A 52 -11.80 1.91 11.21
C ARG A 52 -11.57 1.61 12.70
N GLU A 53 -10.76 0.61 12.98
CA GLU A 53 -10.35 0.22 14.33
C GLU A 53 -9.29 1.20 14.91
N GLY A 54 -8.74 2.08 14.06
CA GLY A 54 -7.72 3.05 14.43
C GLY A 54 -6.29 2.52 14.34
N SER A 55 -6.11 1.27 13.92
CA SER A 55 -4.83 0.65 13.63
C SER A 55 -4.22 1.26 12.37
N SER A 56 -2.90 1.35 12.34
CA SER A 56 -2.18 1.88 11.18
C SER A 56 -2.33 0.97 9.96
N ILE A 57 -2.41 1.56 8.77
CA ILE A 57 -2.46 0.84 7.48
C ILE A 57 -1.39 1.39 6.52
N PRO A 58 -1.07 0.67 5.43
CA PRO A 58 -0.20 1.19 4.38
C PRO A 58 -0.82 2.39 3.69
N TRP A 59 0.01 3.23 3.08
CA TRP A 59 -0.44 4.38 2.30
C TRP A 59 -0.81 4.01 0.86
N PHE A 60 -1.38 2.83 0.66
CA PHE A 60 -1.82 2.33 -0.64
C PHE A 60 -3.26 2.73 -0.95
N THR A 61 -3.68 2.47 -2.19
CA THR A 61 -5.08 2.61 -2.59
C THR A 61 -5.97 1.69 -1.77
N TYR A 62 -7.15 2.19 -1.36
CA TYR A 62 -8.12 1.35 -0.64
C TYR A 62 -8.57 0.14 -1.47
N SER A 63 -8.60 0.27 -2.80
CA SER A 63 -8.93 -0.83 -3.70
C SER A 63 -7.87 -1.94 -3.68
N PHE A 64 -6.59 -1.61 -3.53
CA PHE A 64 -5.54 -2.63 -3.31
C PHE A 64 -5.73 -3.31 -1.95
N LEU A 65 -5.93 -2.53 -0.89
CA LEU A 65 -6.11 -3.07 0.47
C LEU A 65 -7.32 -4.01 0.54
N ASP A 66 -8.46 -3.62 -0.03
CA ASP A 66 -9.68 -4.42 -0.09
C ASP A 66 -9.48 -5.73 -0.88
N ALA A 67 -8.68 -5.70 -1.95
CA ALA A 67 -8.44 -6.87 -2.79
C ALA A 67 -7.44 -7.88 -2.20
N PHE A 68 -6.41 -7.40 -1.48
CA PHE A 68 -5.26 -8.23 -1.11
C PHE A 68 -5.00 -8.39 0.38
N ALA A 69 -5.57 -7.58 1.28
CA ALA A 69 -5.28 -7.69 2.71
C ALA A 69 -5.50 -9.12 3.26
N ASP A 70 -6.52 -9.83 2.78
CA ASP A 70 -6.88 -11.19 3.20
C ASP A 70 -6.23 -12.31 2.35
N ARG A 71 -5.41 -11.94 1.34
CA ARG A 71 -4.74 -12.87 0.42
C ARG A 71 -3.24 -12.97 0.64
N ILE A 72 -2.70 -12.20 1.58
CA ILE A 72 -1.27 -12.20 1.89
C ILE A 72 -0.92 -13.53 2.57
N PRO A 73 0.02 -14.31 2.01
CA PRO A 73 0.41 -15.58 2.61
C PRO A 73 1.20 -15.35 3.90
N PRO A 74 0.84 -16.01 5.01
CA PRO A 74 1.55 -15.85 6.27
C PRO A 74 2.98 -16.36 6.24
N GLU A 75 3.33 -17.24 5.30
CA GLU A 75 4.68 -17.73 5.09
C GLU A 75 5.57 -16.81 4.25
N ALA A 76 5.01 -15.73 3.67
CA ALA A 76 5.76 -14.88 2.76
C ALA A 76 6.90 -14.12 3.46
N THR A 77 7.98 -13.84 2.72
CA THR A 77 9.00 -12.88 3.13
C THR A 77 8.85 -11.58 2.34
N VAL A 78 8.92 -10.44 3.05
CA VAL A 78 8.70 -9.12 2.47
C VAL A 78 9.97 -8.29 2.52
N PHE A 79 10.29 -7.63 1.40
CA PHE A 79 11.21 -6.51 1.39
C PHE A 79 10.49 -5.21 1.02
N GLU A 80 10.80 -4.12 1.72
CA GLU A 80 10.16 -2.82 1.51
C GLU A 80 11.20 -1.70 1.31
N PHE A 81 11.18 -1.07 0.14
CA PHE A 81 11.86 0.21 -0.06
C PHE A 81 10.99 1.32 0.51
N GLY A 82 11.44 1.96 1.60
CA GLY A 82 10.72 3.02 2.32
C GLY A 82 9.98 2.47 3.54
N ALA A 83 10.54 2.66 4.73
CA ALA A 83 9.93 2.15 5.96
C ALA A 83 8.82 3.07 6.46
N GLY A 84 7.84 2.51 7.17
CA GLY A 84 6.76 3.29 7.72
C GLY A 84 5.72 2.48 8.46
N MET A 85 4.50 2.99 8.48
CA MET A 85 3.35 2.30 9.04
C MET A 85 3.05 0.98 8.32
N SER A 86 3.33 0.92 7.02
CA SER A 86 3.22 -0.27 6.18
C SER A 86 4.11 -1.40 6.67
N THR A 87 5.33 -1.10 7.13
CA THR A 87 6.27 -2.09 7.68
C THR A 87 5.62 -2.94 8.78
N ARG A 88 4.93 -2.30 9.71
CA ARG A 88 4.22 -2.98 10.80
C ARG A 88 3.01 -3.74 10.30
N TRP A 89 2.25 -3.14 9.39
CA TRP A 89 1.09 -3.77 8.79
C TRP A 89 1.44 -5.07 8.06
N TRP A 90 2.59 -5.10 7.37
CA TRP A 90 3.12 -6.33 6.77
C TRP A 90 3.56 -7.32 7.83
N ALA A 91 4.27 -6.87 8.86
CA ALA A 91 4.79 -7.73 9.93
C ALA A 91 3.69 -8.49 10.69
N GLU A 92 2.49 -7.92 10.81
CA GLU A 92 1.32 -8.61 11.37
C GLU A 92 0.80 -9.78 10.51
N ARG A 93 1.21 -9.86 9.23
CA ARG A 93 0.60 -10.72 8.22
C ARG A 93 1.55 -11.73 7.60
N VAL A 94 2.86 -11.51 7.68
CA VAL A 94 3.87 -12.31 6.97
C VAL A 94 4.92 -12.89 7.91
N GLN A 95 5.75 -13.80 7.39
CA GLN A 95 6.79 -14.46 8.18
C GLN A 95 7.85 -13.46 8.64
N SER A 96 8.32 -12.59 7.74
CA SER A 96 9.29 -11.55 8.08
C SER A 96 9.25 -10.36 7.13
N VAL A 97 9.64 -9.20 7.64
CA VAL A 97 9.74 -7.94 6.89
C VAL A 97 11.12 -7.34 7.06
N THR A 98 11.76 -6.99 5.94
CA THR A 98 12.94 -6.13 5.95
C THR A 98 12.61 -4.86 5.18
N SER A 99 12.68 -3.71 5.83
CA SER A 99 12.48 -2.41 5.17
C SER A 99 13.79 -1.63 5.12
N VAL A 100 13.97 -0.74 4.14
CA VAL A 100 15.10 0.21 4.09
C VAL A 100 14.61 1.65 4.21
N GLU A 101 15.27 2.41 5.08
CA GLU A 101 14.99 3.82 5.35
C GLU A 101 16.28 4.66 5.28
N HIS A 102 16.16 5.91 4.87
CA HIS A 102 17.27 6.85 4.68
C HIS A 102 17.22 8.07 5.60
N VAL A 103 16.08 8.36 6.22
CA VAL A 103 15.92 9.48 7.16
C VAL A 103 16.09 8.95 8.59
N GLN A 104 17.17 9.38 9.26
CA GLN A 104 17.54 8.97 10.62
C GLN A 104 16.39 9.18 11.62
N GLU A 105 15.80 10.37 11.63
CA GLU A 105 14.76 10.75 12.58
C GLU A 105 13.49 9.90 12.38
N TRP A 106 13.19 9.55 11.12
CA TRP A 106 12.07 8.69 10.80
C TRP A 106 12.33 7.26 11.25
N TYR A 107 13.52 6.71 10.95
CA TYR A 107 13.96 5.41 11.44
C TYR A 107 13.82 5.30 12.96
N GLU A 108 14.34 6.26 13.71
CA GLU A 108 14.27 6.30 15.18
C GLU A 108 12.81 6.32 15.67
N SER A 109 11.93 7.06 15.00
CA SER A 109 10.52 7.12 15.37
C SER A 109 9.76 5.79 15.17
N LEU A 110 10.23 4.92 14.26
CA LEU A 110 9.59 3.64 13.96
C LEU A 110 10.01 2.52 14.91
N GLN A 111 11.24 2.56 15.45
CA GLN A 111 11.82 1.51 16.30
C GLN A 111 10.95 1.09 17.50
N PRO A 112 10.35 1.99 18.29
CA PRO A 112 9.73 1.62 19.57
C PRO A 112 8.55 0.65 19.47
N GLU A 113 7.85 0.61 18.33
CA GLU A 113 6.71 -0.29 18.11
C GLU A 113 6.94 -1.21 16.91
N LEU A 114 8.22 -1.48 16.57
CA LEU A 114 8.57 -2.43 15.51
C LEU A 114 8.40 -3.89 16.03
N PRO A 115 7.64 -4.74 15.34
CA PRO A 115 7.48 -6.15 15.72
C PRO A 115 8.78 -6.96 15.61
N GLU A 116 8.88 -8.07 16.35
CA GLU A 116 10.08 -8.92 16.38
C GLU A 116 10.47 -9.52 15.02
N ASN A 117 9.50 -9.77 14.14
CA ASN A 117 9.71 -10.30 12.80
C ASN A 117 9.99 -9.21 11.74
N ALA A 118 10.13 -7.95 12.16
CA ALA A 118 10.44 -6.83 11.30
C ALA A 118 11.81 -6.22 11.65
N ARG A 119 12.56 -5.84 10.62
CA ARG A 119 13.79 -5.06 10.78
C ARG A 119 13.83 -3.92 9.78
N ILE A 120 14.42 -2.80 10.18
CA ILE A 120 14.64 -1.65 9.31
C ILE A 120 16.14 -1.45 9.14
N LEU A 121 16.59 -1.36 7.89
CA LEU A 121 17.94 -1.03 7.50
C LEU A 121 18.04 0.49 7.31
N LEU A 122 18.76 1.17 8.18
CA LEU A 122 19.10 2.58 7.95
C LEU A 122 20.28 2.67 6.97
N ARG A 123 20.07 3.31 5.82
CA ARG A 123 21.06 3.41 4.72
C ARG A 123 21.08 4.81 4.13
N ASN A 124 22.25 5.31 3.74
CA ASN A 124 22.29 6.57 2.99
C ASN A 124 21.56 6.43 1.66
N LEU A 125 20.97 7.52 1.16
CA LEU A 125 20.23 7.51 -0.10
C LEU A 125 21.17 7.47 -1.31
N THR A 126 21.78 6.32 -1.53
CA THR A 126 22.68 6.01 -2.65
C THR A 126 22.30 4.67 -3.27
N GLU A 127 22.76 4.41 -4.49
CA GLU A 127 22.49 3.12 -5.12
C GLU A 127 23.11 1.95 -4.34
N SER A 128 24.38 2.09 -3.94
CA SER A 128 25.15 1.04 -3.28
C SER A 128 24.69 0.73 -1.85
N GLU A 129 24.03 1.68 -1.18
CA GLU A 129 23.54 1.47 0.19
C GLU A 129 22.02 1.27 0.21
N TYR A 130 21.23 2.16 -0.38
CA TYR A 130 19.77 2.10 -0.30
C TYR A 130 19.18 1.10 -1.30
N ALA A 131 19.47 1.25 -2.60
CA ALA A 131 18.84 0.41 -3.63
C ALA A 131 19.34 -1.04 -3.58
N ALA A 132 20.65 -1.22 -3.32
CA ALA A 132 21.26 -2.54 -3.20
C ALA A 132 20.97 -3.27 -1.87
N SER A 133 20.40 -2.58 -0.87
CA SER A 133 20.16 -3.16 0.48
C SER A 133 19.32 -4.45 0.47
N ILE A 134 18.42 -4.61 -0.51
CA ILE A 134 17.62 -5.83 -0.68
C ILE A 134 18.49 -7.08 -0.83
N ALA A 135 19.65 -6.95 -1.46
CA ALA A 135 20.57 -8.06 -1.70
C ALA A 135 21.36 -8.47 -0.44
N GLU A 136 21.43 -7.63 0.60
CA GLU A 136 22.24 -7.89 1.81
C GLU A 136 21.82 -9.17 2.55
N SER A 137 20.55 -9.56 2.44
CA SER A 137 20.07 -10.78 3.08
C SER A 137 20.59 -12.07 2.44
N GLY A 138 21.06 -11.99 1.18
CA GLY A 138 21.41 -13.14 0.34
C GLY A 138 20.25 -14.07 -0.02
N ASN A 139 19.04 -13.80 0.49
CA ASN A 139 17.84 -14.62 0.27
C ASN A 139 16.81 -13.87 -0.58
N PRO A 140 16.08 -14.57 -1.45
CA PRO A 140 15.02 -13.97 -2.23
C PRO A 140 13.78 -13.66 -1.38
N TYR A 141 13.00 -12.66 -1.81
CA TYR A 141 11.74 -12.26 -1.18
C TYR A 141 10.52 -12.66 -2.02
N ASP A 142 9.42 -13.01 -1.37
CA ASP A 142 8.16 -13.33 -2.04
C ASP A 142 7.36 -12.08 -2.41
N ILE A 143 7.51 -11.00 -1.66
CA ILE A 143 6.85 -9.73 -1.92
C ILE A 143 7.89 -8.62 -1.80
N VAL A 144 8.06 -7.82 -2.86
CA VAL A 144 8.91 -6.62 -2.83
C VAL A 144 8.06 -5.39 -3.04
N ILE A 145 8.15 -4.43 -2.12
CA ILE A 145 7.38 -3.20 -2.14
C ILE A 145 8.29 -2.05 -2.56
N ILE A 146 7.86 -1.30 -3.57
CA ILE A 146 8.56 -0.13 -4.08
C ILE A 146 7.74 1.12 -3.74
N ASP A 147 7.95 1.63 -2.51
CA ASP A 147 7.28 2.84 -1.99
C ASP A 147 8.27 3.91 -1.47
N GLY A 148 9.55 3.75 -1.80
CA GLY A 148 10.61 4.57 -1.24
C GLY A 148 11.12 5.66 -2.18
N ARG A 149 12.43 5.84 -2.14
CA ARG A 149 13.19 6.68 -3.08
C ARG A 149 13.92 5.82 -4.11
N MET A 150 14.51 6.45 -5.12
CA MET A 150 15.26 5.75 -6.19
C MET A 150 14.49 4.58 -6.84
N ARG A 151 13.15 4.69 -6.96
CA ARG A 151 12.25 3.57 -7.30
C ARG A 151 12.63 2.84 -8.59
N VAL A 152 13.12 3.55 -9.61
CA VAL A 152 13.60 2.95 -10.87
C VAL A 152 14.82 2.05 -10.63
N VAL A 153 15.79 2.51 -9.86
CA VAL A 153 17.00 1.73 -9.53
C VAL A 153 16.64 0.57 -8.59
N CYS A 154 15.79 0.80 -7.59
CA CYS A 154 15.30 -0.24 -6.69
C CYS A 154 14.57 -1.37 -7.44
N THR A 155 13.88 -1.05 -8.54
CA THR A 155 13.22 -2.05 -9.40
C THR A 155 14.22 -3.01 -10.03
N HIS A 156 15.41 -2.53 -10.40
CA HIS A 156 16.48 -3.37 -10.94
C HIS A 156 16.95 -4.41 -9.91
N TYR A 157 17.24 -3.97 -8.69
CA TYR A 157 17.65 -4.86 -7.60
C TYR A 157 16.51 -5.78 -7.12
N ALA A 158 15.26 -5.31 -7.16
CA ALA A 158 14.09 -6.11 -6.87
C ALA A 158 13.99 -7.32 -7.79
N LEU A 159 14.14 -7.14 -9.11
CA LEU A 159 14.10 -8.23 -10.08
C LEU A 159 15.12 -9.34 -9.81
N GLN A 160 16.28 -9.00 -9.25
CA GLN A 160 17.35 -9.93 -8.92
C GLN A 160 17.16 -10.63 -7.56
N SER A 161 16.29 -10.08 -6.71
CA SER A 161 16.10 -10.51 -5.33
C SER A 161 14.71 -11.10 -5.07
N LEU A 162 13.93 -11.35 -6.11
CA LEU A 162 12.62 -12.01 -6.02
C LEU A 162 12.75 -13.53 -5.98
N SER A 163 11.86 -14.16 -5.23
CA SER A 163 11.67 -15.60 -5.30
C SER A 163 11.02 -16.00 -6.63
N HIS A 164 11.02 -17.30 -6.93
CA HIS A 164 10.34 -17.82 -8.12
C HIS A 164 8.84 -17.52 -8.11
N ARG A 165 8.22 -17.45 -6.92
CA ARG A 165 6.81 -17.08 -6.70
C ARG A 165 6.64 -15.58 -6.39
N GLY A 166 7.69 -14.77 -6.55
CA GLY A 166 7.74 -13.40 -6.10
C GLY A 166 6.85 -12.44 -6.89
N VAL A 167 6.30 -11.43 -6.20
CA VAL A 167 5.55 -10.30 -6.77
C VAL A 167 6.19 -8.97 -6.39
N ILE A 168 5.95 -7.94 -7.21
CA ILE A 168 6.32 -6.56 -6.89
C ILE A 168 5.06 -5.73 -6.71
N ILE A 169 4.97 -5.01 -5.60
CA ILE A 169 3.95 -3.99 -5.35
C ILE A 169 4.60 -2.63 -5.54
N PHE A 170 4.16 -1.90 -6.55
CA PHE A 170 4.70 -0.59 -6.91
C PHE A 170 3.67 0.49 -6.60
N ASP A 171 3.97 1.36 -5.62
CA ASP A 171 3.06 2.45 -5.28
C ASP A 171 3.32 3.71 -6.13
N ASN A 172 2.31 4.56 -6.25
CA ASN A 172 2.26 5.72 -7.13
C ASN A 172 2.73 5.43 -8.57
N SER A 173 2.36 4.27 -9.11
CA SER A 173 2.81 3.81 -10.43
C SER A 173 2.29 4.70 -11.57
N GLU A 174 1.27 5.51 -11.32
CA GLU A 174 0.74 6.49 -12.28
C GLU A 174 1.73 7.62 -12.60
N ARG A 175 2.75 7.84 -11.76
CA ARG A 175 3.67 8.97 -11.92
C ARG A 175 4.58 8.78 -13.14
N PRO A 176 4.63 9.73 -14.09
CA PRO A 176 5.36 9.57 -15.35
C PRO A 176 6.84 9.21 -15.21
N GLN A 177 7.52 9.74 -14.19
CA GLN A 177 8.94 9.47 -13.94
C GLN A 177 9.25 7.99 -13.61
N TYR A 178 8.24 7.19 -13.25
CA TYR A 178 8.41 5.77 -12.96
C TYR A 178 8.16 4.88 -14.17
N ARG A 179 7.81 5.44 -15.33
CA ARG A 179 7.62 4.68 -16.56
C ARG A 179 8.79 3.73 -16.91
N PRO A 180 10.07 4.14 -16.78
CA PRO A 180 11.19 3.23 -17.03
C PRO A 180 11.19 1.98 -16.14
N ALA A 181 10.73 2.08 -14.89
CA ALA A 181 10.60 0.94 -13.99
C ALA A 181 9.50 -0.02 -14.46
N LEU A 182 8.34 0.50 -14.85
CA LEU A 182 7.23 -0.33 -15.30
C LEU A 182 7.53 -1.03 -16.64
N ASP A 183 8.25 -0.35 -17.54
CA ASP A 183 8.75 -0.95 -18.78
C ASP A 183 9.75 -2.07 -18.48
N MET A 184 10.66 -1.87 -17.52
CA MET A 184 11.60 -2.91 -17.07
C MET A 184 10.87 -4.16 -16.54
N LEU A 185 9.83 -4.00 -15.72
CA LEU A 185 9.03 -5.10 -15.20
C LEU A 185 8.30 -5.85 -16.33
N THR A 186 7.73 -5.10 -17.28
CA THR A 186 7.05 -5.68 -18.45
C THR A 186 8.02 -6.49 -19.31
N GLN A 187 9.21 -5.95 -19.58
CA GLN A 187 10.27 -6.63 -20.34
C GLN A 187 10.79 -7.88 -19.61
N ALA A 188 10.79 -7.88 -18.28
CA ALA A 188 11.10 -9.05 -17.45
C ALA A 188 9.97 -10.10 -17.40
N GLY A 189 8.89 -9.90 -18.16
CA GLY A 189 7.79 -10.86 -18.32
C GLY A 189 6.70 -10.75 -17.24
N PHE A 190 6.68 -9.68 -16.44
CA PHE A 190 5.62 -9.46 -15.46
C PHE A 190 4.36 -8.91 -16.14
N ARG A 191 3.21 -9.42 -15.71
CA ARG A 191 1.89 -8.82 -15.96
C ARG A 191 1.55 -7.87 -14.82
N SER A 192 0.63 -6.94 -15.03
CA SER A 192 0.22 -5.96 -14.03
C SER A 192 -1.27 -5.97 -13.73
N LEU A 193 -1.62 -5.79 -12.46
CA LEU A 193 -2.96 -5.45 -11.98
C LEU A 193 -2.89 -4.07 -11.33
N ARG A 194 -3.64 -3.11 -11.89
CA ARG A 194 -3.65 -1.72 -11.43
C ARG A 194 -4.82 -1.50 -10.47
N PHE A 195 -4.53 -0.94 -9.31
CA PHE A 195 -5.52 -0.52 -8.32
C PHE A 195 -5.48 0.99 -8.21
N THR A 196 -6.53 1.64 -8.73
CA THR A 196 -6.67 3.09 -8.69
C THR A 196 -7.73 3.48 -7.66
N GLY A 197 -7.57 4.65 -7.05
CA GLY A 197 -8.62 5.24 -6.21
C GLY A 197 -8.05 6.11 -5.10
N PHE A 198 -8.88 6.37 -4.10
CA PHE A 198 -8.46 7.11 -2.91
C PHE A 198 -7.40 6.32 -2.14
N ILE A 199 -6.42 7.06 -1.64
CA ILE A 199 -5.46 6.61 -0.63
C ILE A 199 -5.81 7.27 0.71
N PRO A 200 -5.35 6.75 1.85
CA PRO A 200 -5.44 7.45 3.12
C PRO A 200 -4.87 8.86 3.01
N GLN A 201 -5.39 9.82 3.76
CA GLN A 201 -4.84 11.19 3.88
C GLN A 201 -4.75 12.08 2.63
N ASP A 202 -5.06 11.58 1.43
CA ASP A 202 -5.04 12.39 0.21
C ASP A 202 -6.44 12.51 -0.39
N PHE A 203 -6.73 13.69 -0.94
CA PHE A 203 -7.94 13.98 -1.68
C PHE A 203 -7.84 13.50 -3.13
N MET A 204 -6.62 13.41 -3.67
CA MET A 204 -6.38 12.94 -5.02
C MET A 204 -6.27 11.43 -5.05
N GLY A 205 -6.76 10.83 -6.14
CA GLY A 205 -6.54 9.42 -6.38
C GLY A 205 -5.07 9.14 -6.70
N SER A 206 -4.62 7.94 -6.36
CA SER A 206 -3.31 7.41 -6.78
C SER A 206 -3.50 6.00 -7.34
N GLU A 207 -2.39 5.35 -7.68
CA GLU A 207 -2.35 4.00 -8.18
C GLU A 207 -1.31 3.15 -7.45
N THR A 208 -1.76 1.99 -6.97
CA THR A 208 -0.89 0.92 -6.50
C THR A 208 -0.98 -0.22 -7.52
N THR A 209 0.14 -0.66 -8.07
CA THR A 209 0.16 -1.72 -9.10
C THR A 209 0.88 -2.96 -8.59
N VAL A 210 0.24 -4.11 -8.76
CA VAL A 210 0.83 -5.43 -8.51
C VAL A 210 1.39 -5.98 -9.81
N PHE A 211 2.69 -6.25 -9.83
CA PHE A 211 3.38 -6.94 -10.91
C PHE A 211 3.60 -8.40 -10.52
N TYR A 212 3.17 -9.32 -11.37
CA TYR A 212 3.14 -10.76 -11.08
C TYR A 212 3.46 -11.63 -12.31
N ARG A 213 3.78 -12.91 -12.04
CA ARG A 213 3.94 -14.00 -13.01
C ARG A 213 3.08 -15.20 -12.59
N ASP A 214 2.98 -16.22 -13.43
CA ASP A 214 2.24 -17.44 -13.09
C ASP A 214 2.83 -18.15 -11.86
N GLY A 215 1.98 -18.77 -11.03
CA GLY A 215 2.40 -19.50 -9.83
C GLY A 215 2.98 -18.61 -8.73
N ASN A 216 2.52 -17.36 -8.64
CA ASN A 216 3.00 -16.41 -7.64
C ASN A 216 2.40 -16.63 -6.24
N CYS A 217 3.00 -15.96 -5.25
CA CYS A 217 2.64 -16.09 -3.85
C CYS A 217 1.22 -15.61 -3.52
N LEU A 218 0.65 -14.68 -4.30
CA LEU A 218 -0.70 -14.15 -4.09
C LEU A 218 -1.80 -15.00 -4.75
N ASN A 219 -1.44 -16.11 -5.42
CA ASN A 219 -2.34 -17.04 -6.09
C ASN A 219 -3.29 -16.35 -7.10
N ILE A 220 -2.74 -15.42 -7.89
CA ILE A 220 -3.41 -14.70 -8.99
C ILE A 220 -2.87 -15.07 -10.36
#